data_AF-A0A538LFA7-F1
#
_entry.id   AF-A0A538LFA7-F1
#
_cell.length_a   1.000
_cell.length_b   1.000
_cell.length_c   1.000
_cell.angle_alpha   90.00
_cell.angle_beta   90.00
_cell.angle_gamma   90.00
#
_symmetry.space_group_name_H-M   'P 1'
#
loop_
_entity.id
_entity.type
_entity.pdbx_description
1 polymer ?
#
loop_
_entity_poly.entity_id
_entity_poly.type
_entity_poly.pdbx_seq_one_letter_code
_entity_poly.pdbx_strand_id
1 'polypeptide(L)'
;MDTEGDREVVARQLGREPRAFRRVVVRCPFGRPAVTEQQPYTPDGEPFPTTYYVTCRHLVAAVSRLEADGGVERWSARVDAEPALADSRAGADAEQRRIRHELAAGETGRDGGASLDLGVGGAGRTGSLKCLHAHAAFALARPGYELGERILGDVHPLWPERCCTE
;
A
#
# COMPACT_ATOMS: atom_id res chain seq x y z
N MET A 1 -12.93 18.08 -6.07
CA MET A 1 -14.12 17.79 -5.25
C MET A 1 -13.98 16.36 -4.75
N ASP A 2 -13.55 16.06 -3.52
CA ASP A 2 -13.50 16.84 -2.27
C ASP A 2 -12.33 16.38 -1.39
N THR A 3 -11.35 17.27 -1.15
CA THR A 3 -10.14 16.97 -0.35
C THR A 3 -10.36 17.10 1.15
N GLU A 4 -11.39 17.83 1.60
CA GLU A 4 -11.71 18.00 3.02
C GLU A 4 -12.54 16.81 3.53
N GLY A 5 -13.55 16.38 2.77
CA GLY A 5 -14.35 15.20 3.10
C GLY A 5 -13.58 13.88 3.03
N ASP A 6 -12.65 13.71 2.09
CA ASP A 6 -11.86 12.48 1.97
C ASP A 6 -11.00 12.23 3.22
N ARG A 7 -10.36 13.27 3.76
CA ARG A 7 -9.51 13.15 4.95
C ARG A 7 -10.32 12.71 6.16
N GLU A 8 -11.52 13.27 6.35
CA GLU A 8 -12.43 12.85 7.42
C GLU A 8 -12.91 11.40 7.26
N VAL A 9 -13.25 10.99 6.03
CA VAL A 9 -13.63 9.59 5.77
C VAL A 9 -12.45 8.67 6.09
N VAL A 10 -11.24 9.01 5.66
CA VAL A 10 -10.02 8.25 5.96
C VAL A 10 -9.76 8.20 7.47
N ALA A 11 -9.88 9.32 8.19
CA ALA A 11 -9.72 9.35 9.64
C ALA A 11 -10.72 8.42 10.35
N ARG A 12 -12.00 8.47 9.95
CA ARG A 12 -13.03 7.53 10.43
C ARG A 12 -12.69 6.09 10.09
N GLN A 13 -12.26 5.81 8.86
CA GLN A 13 -11.89 4.46 8.43
C GLN A 13 -10.73 3.89 9.25
N LEU A 14 -9.70 4.70 9.50
CA LEU A 14 -8.51 4.35 10.28
C LEU A 14 -8.74 4.34 11.80
N GLY A 15 -9.79 5.03 12.28
CA GLY A 15 -10.02 5.26 13.71
C GLY A 15 -9.00 6.20 14.36
N ARG A 16 -8.24 6.97 13.56
CA ARG A 16 -7.20 7.91 14.00
C ARG A 16 -6.89 8.92 12.90
N GLU A 17 -6.24 10.01 13.27
CA GLU A 17 -5.80 11.03 12.32
C GLU A 17 -4.74 10.49 11.35
N PRO A 18 -4.90 10.66 10.02
CA PRO A 18 -3.90 10.22 9.07
C PRO A 18 -2.66 11.13 9.08
N ARG A 19 -1.52 10.57 9.49
CA ARG A 19 -0.26 11.31 9.74
C ARG A 19 0.46 11.83 8.50
N ALA A 20 0.38 11.10 7.39
CA ALA A 20 1.10 11.39 6.15
C ALA A 20 0.18 11.42 4.93
N PHE A 21 -1.14 11.60 5.11
CA PHE A 21 -2.10 11.54 4.00
C PHE A 21 -1.85 12.66 2.99
N ARG A 22 -1.76 12.27 1.72
CA ARG A 22 -1.63 13.20 0.59
C ARG A 22 -2.93 13.29 -0.21
N ARG A 23 -3.45 12.15 -0.66
CA ARG A 23 -4.70 12.06 -1.45
C ARG A 23 -5.27 10.65 -1.46
N VAL A 24 -6.52 10.52 -1.87
CA VAL A 24 -7.12 9.25 -2.27
C VAL A 24 -6.70 8.92 -3.70
N VAL A 25 -6.19 7.71 -3.93
CA VAL A 25 -5.79 7.23 -5.28
C VAL A 25 -6.70 6.13 -5.80
N VAL A 26 -7.42 5.43 -4.93
CA VAL A 26 -8.42 4.43 -5.31
C VAL A 26 -9.67 4.62 -4.47
N ARG A 27 -10.83 4.64 -5.14
CA ARG A 27 -12.15 4.58 -4.50
C ARG A 27 -12.75 3.20 -4.72
N CYS A 28 -13.47 2.69 -3.72
CA CYS A 28 -14.26 1.48 -3.88
C CYS A 28 -15.51 1.77 -4.75
N PRO A 29 -16.27 0.73 -5.18
CA PRO A 29 -17.48 0.92 -5.99
C PRO A 29 -18.55 1.83 -5.37
N PHE A 30 -18.54 2.01 -4.05
CA PHE A 30 -19.44 2.91 -3.31
C PHE A 30 -18.92 4.37 -3.23
N GLY A 31 -17.84 4.70 -3.95
CA GLY A 31 -17.24 6.04 -3.97
C GLY A 31 -16.44 6.41 -2.72
N ARG A 32 -16.26 5.49 -1.75
CA ARG A 32 -15.47 5.74 -0.54
C ARG A 32 -13.98 5.51 -0.79
N PRO A 33 -13.08 6.22 -0.07
CA PRO A 33 -11.65 5.96 -0.12
C PRO A 33 -11.35 4.49 0.17
N ALA A 34 -10.52 3.89 -0.68
CA ALA A 34 -10.06 2.52 -0.50
C ALA A 34 -8.55 2.44 -0.35
N VAL A 35 -7.82 3.22 -1.15
CA VAL A 35 -6.36 3.34 -1.05
C VAL A 35 -5.99 4.82 -1.09
N THR A 36 -5.12 5.21 -0.17
CA THR A 36 -4.52 6.55 -0.12
C THR A 36 -3.07 6.51 -0.59
N GLU A 37 -2.57 7.67 -1.02
CA GLU A 37 -1.15 7.95 -1.21
C GLU A 37 -0.63 8.80 -0.04
N GLN A 38 0.57 8.48 0.42
CA GLN A 38 1.17 9.13 1.57
C GLN A 38 2.41 9.92 1.17
N GLN A 39 2.66 11.01 1.88
CA GLN A 39 3.96 11.67 1.85
C GLN A 39 5.04 10.73 2.40
N PRO A 40 6.27 10.77 1.86
CA PRO A 40 7.38 9.95 2.37
C PRO A 40 7.76 10.28 3.81
N TYR A 41 7.49 11.52 4.23
CA TYR A 41 7.75 12.03 5.56
C TYR A 41 6.50 12.69 6.15
N THR A 42 6.31 12.51 7.45
CA THR A 42 5.31 13.27 8.22
C THR A 42 5.76 14.72 8.43
N PRO A 43 4.88 15.65 8.83
CA PRO A 43 5.25 17.04 9.11
C PRO A 43 6.38 17.19 10.16
N ASP A 44 6.52 16.23 11.07
CA ASP A 44 7.57 16.23 12.10
C ASP A 44 8.91 15.62 11.60
N GLY A 45 9.01 15.29 10.32
CA GLY A 45 10.19 14.70 9.67
C GLY A 45 10.36 13.19 9.90
N GLU A 46 9.39 12.52 10.54
CA GLU A 46 9.43 11.05 10.70
C GLU A 46 9.16 10.34 9.37
N PRO A 47 9.93 9.29 9.03
CA PRO A 47 9.72 8.52 7.82
C PRO A 47 8.41 7.74 7.85
N PHE A 48 7.67 7.78 6.75
CA PHE A 48 6.49 6.97 6.51
C PHE A 48 6.79 5.95 5.41
N PRO A 49 7.02 4.67 5.75
CA PRO A 49 7.59 3.69 4.82
C PRO A 49 6.61 3.20 3.73
N THR A 50 5.31 3.45 3.90
CA THR A 50 4.28 2.92 3.00
C THR A 50 3.74 4.02 2.09
N THR A 51 4.01 3.93 0.79
CA THR A 51 3.55 4.92 -0.21
C THR A 51 2.05 4.82 -0.50
N TYR A 52 1.49 3.61 -0.60
CA TYR A 52 0.06 3.37 -0.81
C TYR A 52 -0.52 2.55 0.35
N TYR A 53 -1.61 3.03 0.96
CA TYR A 53 -2.17 2.45 2.18
C TYR A 53 -3.65 2.14 2.02
N VAL A 54 -4.06 0.92 2.37
CA VAL A 54 -5.46 0.52 2.33
C VAL A 54 -6.22 1.12 3.52
N THR A 55 -7.31 1.84 3.25
CA THR A 55 -8.20 2.41 4.29
C THR A 55 -9.59 1.78 4.28
N CYS A 56 -10.02 1.15 3.18
CA CYS A 56 -11.30 0.43 3.13
C CYS A 56 -11.29 -0.71 4.16
N ARG A 57 -12.21 -0.65 5.14
CA ARG A 57 -12.27 -1.63 6.25
C ARG A 57 -12.49 -3.06 5.78
N HIS A 58 -13.30 -3.26 4.74
CA HIS A 58 -13.48 -4.58 4.12
C HIS A 58 -12.17 -5.10 3.54
N LEU A 59 -11.47 -4.28 2.75
CA LEU A 59 -10.24 -4.70 2.09
C LEU A 59 -9.12 -4.95 3.10
N VAL A 60 -9.00 -4.11 4.14
CA VAL A 60 -8.10 -4.36 5.28
C VAL A 60 -8.41 -5.72 5.91
N ALA A 61 -9.67 -5.99 6.26
CA ALA A 61 -10.06 -7.25 6.88
C ALA A 61 -9.82 -8.46 5.96
N ALA A 62 -10.06 -8.33 4.65
CA ALA A 62 -9.87 -9.39 3.69
C ALA A 62 -8.39 -9.73 3.48
N VAL A 63 -7.53 -8.73 3.34
CA VAL A 63 -6.07 -8.95 3.25
C VAL A 63 -5.52 -9.46 4.58
N SER A 64 -6.02 -8.97 5.72
CA SER A 64 -5.62 -9.48 7.04
C SER A 64 -5.94 -10.96 7.22
N ARG A 65 -7.10 -11.45 6.71
CA ARG A 65 -7.42 -12.88 6.70
C ARG A 65 -6.43 -13.68 5.85
N LEU A 66 -6.13 -13.19 4.63
CA LEU A 66 -5.15 -13.82 3.76
C LEU A 66 -3.76 -13.92 4.42
N GLU A 67 -3.33 -12.86 5.10
CA GLU A 67 -2.08 -12.86 5.89
C GLU A 67 -2.15 -13.85 7.06
N ALA A 68 -3.24 -13.86 7.83
CA ALA A 68 -3.42 -14.77 8.97
C ALA A 68 -3.42 -16.25 8.55
N ASP A 69 -3.88 -16.55 7.35
CA ASP A 69 -3.84 -17.89 6.78
C ASP A 69 -2.44 -18.30 6.28
N GLY A 70 -1.40 -17.49 6.49
CA GLY A 70 -0.02 -17.74 6.06
C GLY A 70 0.31 -17.20 4.66
N GLY A 71 -0.44 -16.20 4.20
CA GLY A 71 -0.29 -15.63 2.85
C GLY A 71 1.06 -14.98 2.63
N VAL A 72 1.67 -14.37 3.65
CA VAL A 72 2.98 -13.71 3.54
C VAL A 72 4.06 -14.73 3.20
N GLU A 73 4.11 -15.85 3.93
CA GLU A 73 5.07 -16.92 3.71
C GLU A 73 4.85 -17.59 2.36
N ARG A 74 3.59 -17.90 2.01
CA ARG A 74 3.25 -18.51 0.72
C ARG A 74 3.69 -17.64 -0.46
N TRP A 75 3.32 -16.35 -0.44
CA TRP A 75 3.67 -15.44 -1.53
C TRP A 75 5.18 -15.16 -1.59
N SER A 76 5.87 -15.12 -0.44
CA SER A 76 7.34 -15.03 -0.41
C SER A 76 7.99 -16.26 -1.06
N ALA A 77 7.55 -17.46 -0.71
CA ALA A 77 8.06 -18.69 -1.31
C ALA A 77 7.81 -18.76 -2.82
N ARG A 78 6.66 -18.26 -3.28
CA ARG A 78 6.36 -18.14 -4.72
C ARG A 78 7.29 -17.15 -5.42
N VAL A 79 7.56 -15.99 -4.82
CA VAL A 79 8.52 -15.02 -5.34
C VAL A 79 9.92 -15.63 -5.47
N ASP A 80 10.34 -16.44 -4.49
CA ASP A 80 11.64 -17.11 -4.54
C ASP A 80 11.70 -18.21 -5.61
N ALA A 81 10.58 -18.89 -5.89
CA ALA A 81 10.50 -19.99 -6.83
C ALA A 81 10.19 -19.57 -8.29
N GLU A 82 9.49 -18.45 -8.49
CA GLU A 82 9.00 -18.00 -9.80
C GLU A 82 9.73 -16.72 -10.25
N PRO A 83 10.68 -16.79 -11.21
CA PRO A 83 11.46 -15.63 -11.66
C PRO A 83 10.61 -14.45 -12.12
N ALA A 84 9.48 -14.70 -12.78
CA ALA A 84 8.56 -13.65 -13.21
C ALA A 84 7.98 -12.84 -12.03
N LEU A 85 7.71 -13.48 -10.88
CA LEU A 85 7.22 -12.79 -9.69
C LEU A 85 8.33 -12.02 -8.97
N ALA A 86 9.57 -12.52 -9.00
CA ALA A 86 10.73 -11.80 -8.53
C ALA A 86 10.98 -10.53 -9.37
N ASP A 87 10.90 -10.63 -10.70
CA ASP A 87 11.02 -9.49 -11.62
C ASP A 87 9.89 -8.49 -11.42
N SER A 88 8.65 -8.97 -11.27
CA SER A 88 7.48 -8.14 -10.96
C SER A 88 7.67 -7.36 -9.66
N ARG A 89 8.13 -8.03 -8.58
CA ARG A 89 8.45 -7.38 -7.31
C ARG A 89 9.55 -6.34 -7.47
N ALA A 90 10.65 -6.67 -8.14
CA ALA A 90 11.77 -5.76 -8.36
C ALA A 90 11.34 -4.51 -9.13
N GLY A 91 10.48 -4.67 -10.13
CA GLY A 91 9.87 -3.58 -10.90
C GLY A 91 9.04 -2.64 -10.01
N ALA A 92 8.13 -3.18 -9.20
CA ALA A 92 7.32 -2.40 -8.28
C ALA A 92 8.16 -1.71 -7.19
N ASP A 93 9.19 -2.38 -6.67
CA ASP A 93 10.12 -1.77 -5.71
C ASP A 93 10.89 -0.60 -6.32
N ALA A 94 11.34 -0.74 -7.57
CA ALA A 94 12.02 0.35 -8.29
C ALA A 94 11.07 1.52 -8.59
N GLU A 95 9.83 1.23 -8.97
CA GLU A 95 8.81 2.23 -9.18
C GLU A 95 8.43 2.96 -7.88
N GLN A 96 8.29 2.23 -6.77
CA GLN A 96 8.03 2.85 -5.47
C GLN A 96 9.15 3.82 -5.09
N ARG A 97 10.42 3.41 -5.23
CA ARG A 97 11.57 4.29 -4.98
C ARG A 97 11.48 5.57 -5.78
N ARG A 98 11.21 5.48 -7.09
CA ARG A 98 11.03 6.67 -7.95
C ARG A 98 9.93 7.58 -7.43
N ILE A 99 8.75 7.04 -7.15
CA ILE A 99 7.60 7.80 -6.62
C ILE A 99 7.97 8.48 -5.29
N ARG A 100 8.67 7.77 -4.39
CA ARG A 100 9.07 8.32 -3.09
C ARG A 100 10.05 9.48 -3.25
N HIS A 101 11.04 9.35 -4.10
CA HIS A 101 12.00 10.43 -4.40
C HIS A 101 11.32 11.63 -5.07
N GLU A 102 10.40 11.40 -6.01
CA GLU A 102 9.59 12.45 -6.64
C GLU A 102 8.72 13.20 -5.63
N LEU A 103 8.05 12.47 -4.74
CA LEU A 103 7.22 13.07 -3.69
C LEU A 103 8.03 13.83 -2.65
N ALA A 104 9.25 13.37 -2.35
CA ALA A 104 10.14 14.04 -1.42
C ALA A 104 10.71 15.34 -1.99
N ALA A 105 10.76 15.51 -3.31
CA ALA A 105 11.24 16.72 -3.99
C ALA A 105 12.61 17.22 -3.49
N GLY A 106 13.51 16.29 -3.13
CA GLY A 106 14.85 16.59 -2.61
C GLY A 106 14.92 16.79 -1.08
N GLU A 107 13.79 16.76 -0.38
CA GLU A 107 13.74 16.79 1.08
C GLU A 107 14.09 15.41 1.68
N THR A 108 14.70 15.42 2.86
CA THR A 108 14.99 14.20 3.63
C THR A 108 14.49 14.37 5.05
N GLY A 109 14.06 13.26 5.66
CA GLY A 109 13.62 13.22 7.05
C GLY A 109 14.78 12.93 8.00
N ARG A 110 14.44 12.56 9.25
CA ARG A 110 15.42 12.24 10.29
C ARG A 110 16.34 11.05 9.96
N ASP A 111 15.94 10.24 8.99
CA ASP A 111 16.69 9.09 8.49
C ASP A 111 17.69 9.43 7.37
N GLY A 112 17.84 10.71 7.03
CA GLY A 112 18.75 11.16 5.98
C GLY A 112 18.43 10.65 4.58
N GLY A 113 17.17 10.25 4.31
CA GLY A 113 16.75 9.74 3.00
C GLY A 113 16.63 8.22 2.92
N ALA A 114 17.08 7.47 3.94
CA ALA A 114 17.15 6.00 3.86
C ALA A 114 15.80 5.33 3.54
N SER A 115 14.69 5.86 4.05
CA SER A 115 13.36 5.31 3.75
C SER A 115 12.88 5.58 2.32
N LEU A 116 13.48 6.50 1.57
CA LEU A 116 13.14 6.73 0.17
C LEU A 116 13.54 5.54 -0.72
N ASP A 117 14.56 4.78 -0.31
CA ASP A 117 15.08 3.63 -1.06
C ASP A 117 14.39 2.30 -0.72
N LEU A 118 13.36 2.32 0.13
CA LEU A 118 12.60 1.11 0.48
C LEU A 118 11.65 0.70 -0.65
N GLY A 119 11.55 -0.62 -0.84
CA GLY A 119 10.56 -1.27 -1.69
C GLY A 119 9.17 -1.33 -1.05
N VAL A 120 8.21 -1.91 -1.76
CA VAL A 120 6.80 -1.98 -1.35
C VAL A 120 6.67 -2.57 0.05
N GLY A 121 5.84 -1.94 0.89
CA GLY A 121 5.69 -2.34 2.30
C GLY A 121 6.88 -2.02 3.20
N GLY A 122 7.78 -1.14 2.76
CA GLY A 122 9.01 -0.82 3.48
C GLY A 122 10.03 -1.96 3.42
N ALA A 123 9.93 -2.85 2.44
CA ALA A 123 10.84 -3.98 2.28
C ALA A 123 12.23 -3.50 1.86
N GLY A 124 13.26 -4.14 2.42
CA GLY A 124 14.62 -4.00 1.91
C GLY A 124 14.76 -4.73 0.57
N ARG A 125 15.94 -4.63 -0.04
CA ARG A 125 16.24 -5.28 -1.34
C ARG A 125 16.23 -6.82 -1.28
N THR A 126 16.39 -7.39 -0.08
CA THR A 126 16.44 -8.83 0.16
C THR A 126 15.41 -9.22 1.23
N GLY A 127 15.00 -10.48 1.21
CA GLY A 127 14.11 -11.06 2.21
C GLY A 127 12.66 -11.18 1.77
N SER A 128 11.86 -11.79 2.65
CA SER A 128 10.44 -12.06 2.46
C SER A 128 9.61 -10.78 2.29
N LEU A 129 8.40 -10.95 1.76
CA LEU A 129 7.40 -9.89 1.79
C LEU A 129 7.11 -9.54 3.25
N LYS A 130 6.93 -8.25 3.56
CA LYS A 130 6.62 -7.80 4.93
C LYS A 130 5.12 -7.83 5.22
N CYS A 131 4.32 -7.28 4.32
CA CYS A 131 2.86 -7.29 4.41
C CYS A 131 2.23 -7.27 3.01
N LEU A 132 1.16 -8.05 2.83
CA LEU A 132 0.37 -8.10 1.62
C LEU A 132 -0.49 -6.83 1.44
N HIS A 133 -0.82 -6.13 2.52
CA HIS A 133 -1.56 -4.86 2.47
C HIS A 133 -0.91 -3.83 1.56
N ALA A 134 0.42 -3.68 1.65
CA ALA A 134 1.14 -2.72 0.82
C ALA A 134 1.19 -3.15 -0.65
N HIS A 135 1.35 -4.46 -0.93
CA HIS A 135 1.33 -4.99 -2.30
C HIS A 135 -0.06 -4.87 -2.94
N ALA A 136 -1.12 -5.17 -2.18
CA ALA A 136 -2.50 -4.98 -2.60
C ALA A 136 -2.80 -3.50 -2.89
N ALA A 137 -2.39 -2.59 -2.00
CA ALA A 137 -2.54 -1.15 -2.21
C ALA A 137 -1.78 -0.66 -3.44
N PHE A 138 -0.54 -1.14 -3.63
CA PHE A 138 0.29 -0.76 -4.77
C PHE A 138 -0.33 -1.22 -6.09
N ALA A 139 -0.77 -2.47 -6.19
CA ALA A 139 -1.40 -2.98 -7.42
C ALA A 139 -2.71 -2.24 -7.77
N LEU A 140 -3.53 -1.89 -6.78
CA LEU A 140 -4.74 -1.10 -7.04
C LEU A 140 -4.42 0.33 -7.52
N ALA A 141 -3.35 0.94 -7.00
CA ALA A 141 -2.95 2.30 -7.37
C ALA A 141 -2.14 2.34 -8.68
N ARG A 142 -1.41 1.26 -9.00
CA ARG A 142 -0.51 1.11 -10.15
C ARG A 142 -0.80 -0.23 -10.85
N PRO A 143 -1.83 -0.29 -11.70
CA PRO A 143 -2.13 -1.48 -12.51
C PRO A 143 -0.93 -1.91 -13.37
N GLY A 144 -0.78 -3.21 -13.61
CA GLY A 144 0.38 -3.82 -14.26
C GLY A 144 1.40 -4.41 -13.27
N TYR A 145 1.16 -4.30 -11.96
CA TYR A 145 1.97 -4.95 -10.94
C TYR A 145 1.52 -6.41 -10.72
N GLU A 146 2.02 -7.33 -11.56
CA GLU A 146 1.59 -8.74 -11.59
C GLU A 146 1.56 -9.45 -10.22
N LEU A 147 2.61 -9.35 -9.40
CA LEU A 147 2.60 -10.00 -8.08
C LEU A 147 1.47 -9.47 -7.21
N GLY A 148 1.26 -8.15 -7.15
CA GLY A 148 0.18 -7.55 -6.38
C GLY A 148 -1.21 -7.88 -6.94
N GLU A 149 -1.36 -7.95 -8.26
CA GLU A 149 -2.61 -8.38 -8.91
C GLU A 149 -2.94 -9.84 -8.59
N ARG A 150 -1.95 -10.73 -8.57
CA ARG A 150 -2.15 -12.13 -8.18
C ARG A 150 -2.47 -12.26 -6.68
N ILE A 151 -1.86 -11.45 -5.82
CA ILE A 151 -2.23 -11.36 -4.38
C ILE A 151 -3.69 -10.92 -4.23
N LEU A 152 -4.13 -9.91 -5.00
CA LEU A 152 -5.52 -9.47 -5.01
C LEU A 152 -6.48 -10.55 -5.55
N GLY A 153 -6.01 -11.43 -6.43
CA GLY A 153 -6.75 -12.60 -6.90
C GLY A 153 -7.13 -13.58 -5.79
N ASP A 154 -6.33 -13.68 -4.73
CA ASP A 154 -6.63 -14.49 -3.54
C ASP A 154 -7.60 -13.78 -2.57
N VAL A 155 -7.91 -12.50 -2.80
CA VAL A 155 -8.82 -11.71 -1.96
C VAL A 155 -10.22 -11.76 -2.57
N HIS A 156 -11.04 -12.69 -2.09
CA HIS A 156 -12.42 -12.85 -2.56
C HIS A 156 -13.47 -12.69 -1.44
N PRO A 157 -14.50 -11.82 -1.62
CA PRO A 157 -14.63 -10.84 -2.67
C PRO A 157 -13.72 -9.62 -2.42
N LEU A 158 -13.20 -9.00 -3.49
CA LEU A 158 -12.35 -7.81 -3.41
C LEU A 158 -13.11 -6.61 -2.81
N TRP A 159 -14.37 -6.44 -3.21
CA TRP A 159 -15.28 -5.42 -2.68
C TRP A 159 -16.49 -6.09 -2.04
N PRO A 160 -17.03 -5.54 -0.94
CA PRO A 160 -18.24 -6.08 -0.33
C PRO A 160 -19.47 -5.75 -1.17
N GLU A 161 -20.56 -6.50 -0.99
CA GLU A 161 -21.86 -6.22 -1.61
C GLU A 161 -22.55 -4.96 -1.04
N ARG A 162 -22.18 -4.57 0.18
CA ARG A 162 -22.68 -3.37 0.88
C ARG A 162 -21.52 -2.56 1.44
N CYS A 163 -21.70 -1.26 1.63
CA CYS A 163 -20.60 -0.40 2.04
C CYS A 163 -20.17 -0.74 3.49
N CYS A 164 -18.87 -0.96 3.71
CA CYS A 164 -18.32 -1.23 5.05
C CYS A 164 -18.25 -0.01 5.99
N THR A 165 -18.74 1.14 5.53
CA THR A 165 -18.83 2.39 6.30
C THR A 165 -20.27 2.88 6.46
N GLU A 166 -21.24 2.10 5.99
CA GLU A 166 -22.66 2.29 6.31
C GLU A 166 -22.97 1.76 7.72
#